data_AF-A0A537RJC5-F1
#
_entry.id   AF-A0A537RJC5-F1
#
_cell.length_a   1.000
_cell.length_b   1.000
_cell.length_c   1.000
_cell.angle_alpha   90.00
_cell.angle_beta   90.00
_cell.angle_gamma   90.00
#
_symmetry.space_group_name_H-M   'P 1'
#
loop_
_entity.id
_entity.type
_entity.pdbx_description
1 polymer ?
#
loop_
_entity_poly.entity_id
_entity_poly.type
_entity_poly.pdbx_seq_one_letter_code
_entity_poly.pdbx_strand_id
1 'polypeptide(L)'
;MRAIVLRIMALFGAVALSCGAWVLARYSLPPAEYALIAPLLPQQDGQSVCLTGSFTSQVMNVEDWSKAKMEPTKHLSPDGKPYMRPVPPVMKDKSVRAFTLQLVYDTRTSDYDWIYNFRLAADVEGVGTMFAAGECPWYAKDKVWGWDKRQITGNTTDLYCYIDCDGGGFSLDRAPATPALLMSFDPTIGLKMKGGCGGGGIYRIKPATSGVTFRLQTASAETCRPLEEWASR
;
A
#
# COMPACT_ATOMS: atom_id res chain seq x y z
N MET A 1 -63.47 -60.31 -23.88
CA MET A 1 -64.22 -59.47 -24.85
C MET A 1 -64.51 -58.14 -24.20
N ARG A 2 -64.40 -57.06 -24.99
CA ARG A 2 -64.71 -55.64 -24.68
C ARG A 2 -63.72 -54.94 -23.72
N ALA A 3 -63.26 -53.74 -23.98
CA ALA A 3 -63.22 -52.93 -25.19
C ALA A 3 -62.15 -51.86 -24.96
N ILE A 4 -61.25 -51.75 -25.93
CA ILE A 4 -60.50 -50.55 -26.29
C ILE A 4 -61.50 -49.40 -26.49
N VAL A 5 -61.19 -48.19 -26.03
CA VAL A 5 -61.37 -46.90 -26.74
C VAL A 5 -61.34 -45.69 -25.76
N LEU A 6 -60.47 -44.73 -26.10
CA LEU A 6 -60.58 -43.26 -25.99
C LEU A 6 -59.73 -42.45 -24.97
N ARG A 7 -59.10 -41.40 -25.55
CA ARG A 7 -58.50 -40.15 -25.00
C ARG A 7 -57.00 -40.27 -24.69
N ILE A 8 -56.04 -39.86 -25.54
CA ILE A 8 -55.87 -38.67 -26.40
C ILE A 8 -56.10 -37.34 -25.66
N MET A 9 -55.03 -36.52 -25.64
CA MET A 9 -54.89 -35.12 -25.23
C MET A 9 -54.52 -34.86 -23.76
N ALA A 10 -53.21 -34.81 -23.48
CA ALA A 10 -52.60 -33.80 -22.60
C ALA A 10 -51.05 -33.86 -22.74
N LEU A 11 -50.55 -33.64 -23.95
CA LEU A 11 -49.21 -33.10 -24.19
C LEU A 11 -49.39 -31.60 -24.46
N PHE A 12 -48.39 -30.80 -24.07
CA PHE A 12 -48.31 -29.32 -24.09
C PHE A 12 -48.76 -28.63 -22.80
N GLY A 13 -47.82 -28.49 -21.86
CA GLY A 13 -48.01 -27.57 -20.73
C GLY A 13 -46.95 -27.60 -19.64
N ALA A 14 -45.66 -27.86 -19.94
CA ALA A 14 -44.61 -27.77 -18.91
C ALA A 14 -43.19 -27.57 -19.49
N VAL A 15 -42.99 -26.62 -20.40
CA VAL A 15 -41.63 -26.20 -20.84
C VAL A 15 -41.62 -24.69 -21.07
N ALA A 16 -41.72 -23.87 -20.01
CA ALA A 16 -41.53 -22.41 -20.13
C ALA A 16 -41.30 -21.66 -18.79
N LEU A 17 -40.70 -22.27 -17.75
CA LEU A 17 -40.53 -21.58 -16.45
C LEU A 17 -39.15 -21.75 -15.77
N SER A 18 -38.09 -22.11 -16.50
CA SER A 18 -36.75 -22.29 -15.89
C SER A 18 -35.61 -21.49 -16.53
N CYS A 19 -35.86 -20.59 -17.48
CA CYS A 19 -34.80 -19.79 -18.12
C CYS A 19 -34.78 -18.30 -17.73
N GLY A 20 -35.57 -17.88 -16.73
CA GLY A 20 -35.69 -16.46 -16.36
C GLY A 20 -34.82 -15.98 -15.18
N ALA A 21 -33.99 -16.84 -14.58
CA ALA A 21 -33.37 -16.55 -13.27
C ALA A 21 -31.88 -16.14 -13.31
N TRP A 22 -31.24 -16.00 -14.47
CA TRP A 22 -29.77 -15.91 -14.54
C TRP A 22 -29.23 -14.79 -15.43
N VAL A 23 -29.82 -13.60 -15.43
CA VAL A 23 -29.11 -12.38 -15.87
C VAL A 23 -29.51 -11.18 -15.01
N LEU A 24 -29.45 -11.32 -13.69
CA LEU A 24 -29.10 -10.15 -12.88
C LEU A 24 -27.61 -9.96 -13.09
N ALA A 25 -27.25 -9.30 -14.19
CA ALA A 25 -25.98 -8.62 -14.31
C ALA A 25 -25.80 -7.86 -13.00
N ARG A 26 -24.85 -8.30 -12.18
CA ARG A 26 -24.44 -7.57 -10.98
C ARG A 26 -23.85 -6.28 -11.51
N TYR A 27 -24.71 -5.29 -11.73
CA TYR A 27 -24.29 -3.91 -11.88
C TYR A 27 -23.67 -3.57 -10.53
N SER A 28 -22.35 -3.72 -10.46
CA SER A 28 -21.57 -3.21 -9.35
C SER A 28 -21.88 -1.72 -9.31
N LEU A 29 -22.68 -1.31 -8.33
CA LEU A 29 -22.94 0.09 -8.08
C LEU A 29 -21.57 0.78 -7.94
N PRO A 30 -21.39 1.97 -8.53
CA PRO A 30 -20.14 2.71 -8.35
C PRO A 30 -19.87 2.79 -6.84
N PRO A 31 -18.61 2.59 -6.41
CA PRO A 31 -18.27 2.73 -5.00
C PRO A 31 -18.79 4.06 -4.52
N ALA A 32 -19.59 4.03 -3.45
CA ALA A 32 -20.12 5.26 -2.90
C ALA A 32 -18.95 6.18 -2.51
N GLU A 33 -19.13 7.49 -2.64
CA GLU A 33 -18.06 8.49 -2.51
C GLU A 33 -17.21 8.34 -1.23
N TYR A 34 -17.82 7.84 -0.14
CA TYR A 34 -17.15 7.55 1.13
C TYR A 34 -16.15 6.37 1.12
N ALA A 35 -16.17 5.56 0.06
CA ALA A 35 -15.25 4.45 -0.16
C ALA A 35 -13.96 4.90 -0.87
N LEU A 36 -13.96 6.08 -1.50
CA LEU A 36 -12.83 6.59 -2.26
C LEU A 36 -11.75 7.13 -1.33
N ILE A 37 -10.48 6.99 -1.73
CA ILE A 37 -9.36 7.57 -1.02
C ILE A 37 -9.20 9.07 -1.31
N ALA A 38 -9.58 9.53 -2.52
CA ALA A 38 -9.44 10.92 -3.00
C ALA A 38 -9.84 11.99 -1.97
N PRO A 39 -11.00 11.90 -1.29
CA PRO A 39 -11.41 12.92 -0.33
C PRO A 39 -10.50 13.08 0.91
N LEU A 40 -9.58 12.14 1.14
CA LEU A 40 -8.57 12.23 2.21
C LEU A 40 -7.23 12.80 1.75
N LEU A 41 -7.05 12.99 0.45
CA LEU A 41 -5.80 13.40 -0.14
C LEU A 41 -5.87 14.89 -0.48
N PRO A 42 -4.73 15.62 -0.41
CA PRO A 42 -4.70 17.02 -0.82
C PRO A 42 -5.10 17.16 -2.29
N GLN A 43 -5.85 18.22 -2.63
CA GLN A 43 -6.41 18.40 -3.98
C GLN A 43 -5.89 19.67 -4.67
N GLN A 44 -5.04 20.45 -4.00
CA GLN A 44 -4.53 21.71 -4.52
C GLN A 44 -3.03 21.83 -4.28
N ASP A 45 -2.37 22.60 -5.13
CA ASP A 45 -0.94 22.87 -5.05
C ASP A 45 -0.55 23.42 -3.67
N GLY A 46 0.55 22.90 -3.12
CA GLY A 46 1.03 23.27 -1.79
C GLY A 46 0.16 22.79 -0.61
N GLN A 47 -0.99 22.15 -0.84
CA GLN A 47 -1.74 21.52 0.23
C GLN A 47 -1.03 20.24 0.70
N SER A 48 -1.09 20.03 2.01
CA SER A 48 -0.67 18.78 2.62
C SER A 48 -1.74 18.26 3.57
N VAL A 49 -1.76 16.95 3.76
CA VAL A 49 -2.52 16.29 4.82
C VAL A 49 -1.53 15.61 5.77
N CYS A 50 -1.74 15.83 7.06
CA CYS A 50 -1.03 15.12 8.11
C CYS A 50 -1.89 13.96 8.61
N LEU A 51 -1.27 12.80 8.76
CA LEU A 51 -1.89 11.55 9.18
C LEU A 51 -1.03 10.91 10.28
N THR A 52 -1.63 10.41 11.35
CA THR A 52 -0.89 9.77 12.44
C THR A 52 -1.64 8.59 13.05
N GLY A 53 -0.90 7.68 13.67
CA GLY A 53 -1.45 6.58 14.46
C GLY A 53 -0.45 6.08 15.49
N SER A 54 -0.94 5.52 16.60
CA SER A 54 -0.14 4.90 17.65
C SER A 54 -0.39 3.39 17.73
N PHE A 55 0.68 2.62 17.92
CA PHE A 55 0.67 1.17 17.71
C PHE A 55 1.39 0.39 18.80
N THR A 56 1.21 0.76 20.06
CA THR A 56 1.96 0.23 21.22
C THR A 56 2.03 -1.30 21.33
N SER A 57 1.14 -2.06 20.68
CA SER A 57 1.14 -3.52 20.62
C SER A 57 1.68 -4.15 19.33
N GLN A 58 2.08 -3.34 18.34
CA GLN A 58 2.57 -3.83 17.05
C GLN A 58 4.10 -3.84 17.04
N VAL A 59 4.66 -4.95 16.54
CA VAL A 59 6.11 -5.18 16.52
C VAL A 59 6.64 -5.32 15.10
N MET A 60 7.86 -4.85 14.89
CA MET A 60 8.58 -4.91 13.62
C MET A 60 9.99 -5.46 13.81
N ASN A 61 10.50 -6.10 12.77
CA ASN A 61 11.92 -6.37 12.62
C ASN A 61 12.59 -5.14 11.99
N VAL A 62 13.71 -4.70 12.56
CA VAL A 62 14.49 -3.57 12.05
C VAL A 62 15.89 -4.05 11.68
N GLU A 63 16.22 -3.97 10.39
CA GLU A 63 17.56 -4.20 9.89
C GLU A 63 18.37 -2.90 9.97
N ASP A 64 19.52 -2.92 10.64
CA ASP A 64 20.43 -1.76 10.71
C ASP A 64 21.55 -1.91 9.68
N TRP A 65 21.32 -1.35 8.50
CA TRP A 65 22.23 -1.36 7.37
C TRP A 65 23.48 -0.50 7.58
N SER A 66 23.49 0.45 8.53
CA SER A 66 24.73 1.16 8.89
C SER A 66 25.75 0.27 9.58
N LYS A 67 25.31 -0.86 10.13
CA LYS A 67 26.17 -1.84 10.82
C LYS A 67 26.33 -3.14 10.02
N ALA A 68 26.02 -3.13 8.73
CA ALA A 68 26.13 -4.31 7.89
C ALA A 68 27.57 -4.83 7.81
N LYS A 69 27.72 -6.16 7.86
CA LYS A 69 29.01 -6.85 7.69
C LYS A 69 29.03 -7.55 6.33
N MET A 70 30.21 -7.67 5.73
CA MET A 70 30.37 -8.40 4.48
C MET A 70 30.50 -9.90 4.77
N GLU A 71 29.63 -10.71 4.19
CA GLU A 71 29.64 -12.17 4.30
C GLU A 71 29.76 -12.83 2.92
N PRO A 72 30.50 -13.94 2.78
CA PRO A 72 30.60 -14.67 1.51
C PRO A 72 29.25 -15.32 1.18
N THR A 73 28.88 -15.26 -0.10
CA THR A 73 27.72 -15.97 -0.67
C THR A 73 28.13 -17.34 -1.20
N LYS A 74 27.14 -18.16 -1.56
CA LYS A 74 27.37 -19.47 -2.21
C LYS A 74 27.82 -19.36 -3.67
N HIS A 75 27.69 -18.18 -4.29
CA HIS A 75 28.08 -17.95 -5.68
C HIS A 75 29.53 -17.49 -5.77
N LEU A 76 30.27 -18.03 -6.73
CA LEU A 76 31.65 -17.64 -6.99
C LEU A 76 31.69 -16.57 -8.09
N SER A 77 32.59 -15.60 -7.94
CA SER A 77 32.98 -14.67 -8.99
C SER A 77 33.85 -15.36 -10.05
N PRO A 78 34.04 -14.73 -11.23
CA PRO A 78 34.87 -15.30 -12.30
C PRO A 78 36.31 -15.66 -11.90
N ASP A 79 36.84 -15.04 -10.84
CA ASP A 79 38.17 -15.33 -10.27
C ASP A 79 38.18 -16.50 -9.26
N GLY A 80 37.05 -17.20 -9.09
CA GLY A 80 36.90 -18.35 -8.20
C GLY A 80 36.70 -18.00 -6.73
N LYS A 81 36.65 -16.71 -6.36
CA LYS A 81 36.37 -16.29 -4.98
C LYS A 81 34.86 -16.20 -4.70
N PRO A 82 34.40 -16.36 -3.45
CA PRO A 82 32.99 -16.12 -3.13
C PRO A 82 32.62 -14.64 -3.32
N TYR A 83 31.48 -14.36 -3.95
CA TYR A 83 30.90 -13.02 -3.93
C TYR A 83 30.59 -12.63 -2.48
N MET A 84 30.98 -11.43 -2.07
CA MET A 84 30.67 -10.89 -0.76
C MET A 84 29.36 -10.10 -0.83
N ARG A 85 28.45 -10.30 0.14
CA ARG A 85 27.22 -9.51 0.28
C ARG A 85 27.17 -8.81 1.63
N PRO A 86 26.59 -7.61 1.72
CA PRO A 86 26.29 -6.98 3.00
C PRO A 86 25.16 -7.72 3.74
N VAL A 87 25.33 -7.93 5.04
CA VAL A 87 24.34 -8.54 5.93
C VAL A 87 24.16 -7.63 7.15
N PRO A 88 23.00 -6.96 7.29
CA PRO A 88 22.71 -6.10 8.43
C PRO A 88 22.36 -6.93 9.68
N PRO A 89 22.75 -6.51 10.90
CA PRO A 89 22.16 -7.03 12.11
C PRO A 89 20.65 -6.73 12.15
N VAL A 90 19.87 -7.68 12.66
CA VAL A 90 18.41 -7.57 12.76
C VAL A 90 18.00 -7.43 14.22
N MET A 91 17.37 -6.30 14.53
CA MET A 91 16.69 -6.05 15.80
C MET A 91 15.26 -6.58 15.70
N LYS A 92 15.00 -7.73 16.33
CA LYS A 92 13.69 -8.38 16.26
C LYS A 92 12.67 -7.77 17.21
N ASP A 93 11.40 -7.90 16.84
CA ASP A 93 10.22 -7.65 17.68
C ASP A 93 10.23 -6.28 18.38
N LYS A 94 10.66 -5.24 17.67
CA LYS A 94 10.69 -3.87 18.18
C LYS A 94 9.32 -3.24 18.12
N SER A 95 8.84 -2.72 19.25
CA SER A 95 7.54 -2.07 19.34
C SER A 95 7.53 -0.76 18.54
N VAL A 96 6.51 -0.60 17.71
CA VAL A 96 6.26 0.62 16.95
C VAL A 96 5.36 1.52 17.77
N ARG A 97 5.86 2.66 18.22
CA ARG A 97 5.07 3.57 19.04
C ARG A 97 4.11 4.39 18.20
N ALA A 98 4.58 4.89 17.06
CA ALA A 98 3.77 5.69 16.16
C ALA A 98 4.29 5.70 14.72
N PHE A 99 3.37 5.96 13.79
CA PHE A 99 3.69 6.46 12.46
C PHE A 99 3.07 7.84 12.27
N THR A 100 3.81 8.75 11.65
CA THR A 100 3.31 10.04 11.19
C THR A 100 3.66 10.20 9.72
N LEU A 101 2.64 10.45 8.91
CA LEU A 101 2.71 10.55 7.46
C LEU A 101 2.22 11.93 7.03
N GLN A 102 3.00 12.62 6.23
CA GLN A 102 2.59 13.80 5.49
C GLN A 102 2.48 13.43 4.02
N LEU A 103 1.35 13.71 3.38
CA LEU A 103 1.21 13.67 1.92
C LEU A 103 1.07 15.11 1.42
N VAL A 104 1.86 15.47 0.42
CA VAL A 104 1.89 16.79 -0.20
C VAL A 104 1.55 16.63 -1.66
N TYR A 105 0.54 17.36 -2.15
CA TYR A 105 0.22 17.35 -3.56
C TYR A 105 1.31 18.05 -4.36
N ASP A 106 1.76 17.40 -5.43
CA ASP A 106 2.82 17.88 -6.32
C ASP A 106 2.26 18.11 -7.72
N THR A 107 2.45 19.34 -8.23
CA THR A 107 1.96 19.79 -9.52
C THR A 107 2.96 19.59 -10.67
N ARG A 108 4.13 18.99 -10.40
CA ARG A 108 5.09 18.65 -11.46
C ARG A 108 4.42 17.78 -12.53
N THR A 109 4.62 18.16 -13.78
CA THR A 109 4.18 17.36 -14.93
C THR A 109 4.95 16.05 -14.96
N SER A 110 4.24 14.92 -14.99
CA SER A 110 4.81 13.58 -15.11
C SER A 110 3.94 12.72 -16.02
N ASP A 111 4.37 11.48 -16.27
CA ASP A 111 3.55 10.48 -16.94
C ASP A 111 2.34 10.02 -16.10
N TYR A 112 2.17 10.57 -14.90
CA TYR A 112 1.10 10.28 -13.95
C TYR A 112 0.11 11.46 -13.89
N ASP A 113 -1.15 11.18 -13.55
CA ASP A 113 -2.19 12.21 -13.51
C ASP A 113 -2.09 13.06 -12.24
N TRP A 114 -1.71 12.45 -11.12
CA TRP A 114 -1.37 13.14 -9.88
C TRP A 114 -0.14 12.53 -9.20
N ILE A 115 0.60 13.35 -8.47
CA ILE A 115 1.74 12.90 -7.67
C ILE A 115 1.54 13.42 -6.24
N TYR A 116 1.67 12.52 -5.28
CA TYR A 116 1.80 12.91 -3.88
C TYR A 116 3.21 12.63 -3.40
N ASN A 117 3.95 13.67 -3.04
CA ASN A 117 5.18 13.46 -2.29
C ASN A 117 4.79 13.07 -0.86
N PHE A 118 5.41 12.02 -0.32
CA PHE A 118 5.22 11.67 1.08
C PHE A 118 6.47 11.92 1.91
N ARG A 119 6.24 12.18 3.18
CA ARG A 119 7.24 12.13 4.24
C ARG A 119 6.68 11.26 5.36
N LEU A 120 7.46 10.30 5.82
CA LEU A 120 7.04 9.35 6.83
C LEU A 120 8.04 9.34 7.97
N ALA A 121 7.54 9.42 9.20
CA ALA A 121 8.27 9.19 10.42
C ALA A 121 7.73 7.94 11.11
N ALA A 122 8.65 7.11 11.59
CA ALA A 122 8.36 5.95 12.42
C ALA A 122 9.08 6.11 13.76
N ASP A 123 8.36 6.07 14.87
CA ASP A 123 8.95 6.00 16.21
C ASP A 123 8.99 4.55 16.68
N VAL A 124 10.18 4.00 16.87
CA VAL A 124 10.39 2.60 17.21
C VAL A 124 11.22 2.48 18.48
N GLU A 125 10.73 1.70 19.44
CA GLU A 125 11.34 1.53 20.74
C GLU A 125 12.76 0.94 20.64
N GLY A 126 13.71 1.61 21.31
CA GLY A 126 15.12 1.24 21.32
C GLY A 126 15.90 1.54 20.03
N VAL A 127 15.23 2.06 19.00
CA VAL A 127 15.85 2.52 17.74
C VAL A 127 15.77 4.04 17.62
N GLY A 128 14.65 4.63 18.04
CA GLY A 128 14.35 6.06 17.91
C GLY A 128 13.52 6.37 16.67
N THR A 129 13.50 7.66 16.29
CA THR A 129 12.73 8.13 15.13
C THR A 129 13.50 7.91 13.83
N MET A 130 12.84 7.28 12.87
CA MET A 130 13.35 7.05 11.53
C MET A 130 12.48 7.77 10.50
N PHE A 131 13.09 8.20 9.39
CA PHE A 131 12.42 8.98 8.36
C PHE A 131 12.53 8.33 6.98
N ALA A 132 11.50 8.50 6.15
CA ALA A 132 11.50 8.14 4.75
C ALA A 132 10.74 9.21 3.94
N ALA A 133 11.08 9.33 2.66
CA ALA A 133 10.36 10.15 1.70
C ALA A 133 10.33 9.43 0.36
N GLY A 134 9.41 9.84 -0.50
CA GLY A 134 9.25 9.31 -1.84
C GLY A 134 7.95 9.83 -2.44
N GLU A 135 7.41 9.08 -3.38
CA GLU A 135 6.27 9.51 -4.18
C GLU A 135 5.17 8.44 -4.17
N CYS A 136 3.92 8.90 -4.21
CA CYS A 136 2.75 8.07 -4.46
C CYS A 136 2.15 8.54 -5.78
N PRO A 137 2.53 7.91 -6.91
CA PRO A 137 1.93 8.25 -8.19
C PRO A 137 0.47 7.82 -8.18
N TRP A 138 -0.38 8.63 -8.77
CA TRP A 138 -1.75 8.27 -9.04
C TRP A 138 -2.05 8.41 -10.52
N TYR A 139 -2.43 7.29 -11.10
CA TYR A 139 -2.88 7.19 -12.48
C TYR A 139 -4.41 7.28 -12.48
N ALA A 140 -4.94 8.27 -13.18
CA ALA A 140 -6.33 8.29 -13.55
C ALA A 140 -6.59 7.27 -14.68
N LYS A 141 -7.89 7.01 -14.85
CA LYS A 141 -8.61 5.91 -15.51
C LYS A 141 -8.05 5.30 -16.81
N ASP A 142 -7.17 5.99 -17.51
CA ASP A 142 -6.80 5.69 -18.89
C ASP A 142 -5.34 5.22 -19.05
N LYS A 143 -4.55 5.20 -17.97
CA LYS A 143 -3.17 4.69 -17.97
C LYS A 143 -3.08 3.35 -17.24
N VAL A 144 -2.80 2.30 -18.01
CA VAL A 144 -2.50 0.95 -17.51
C VAL A 144 -1.04 0.93 -17.05
N TRP A 145 -0.77 0.63 -15.78
CA TRP A 145 0.58 0.54 -15.25
C TRP A 145 0.82 -0.82 -14.56
N GLY A 146 2.05 -1.33 -14.65
CA GLY A 146 2.47 -2.61 -14.08
C GLY A 146 2.64 -3.76 -15.09
N TRP A 147 3.41 -4.77 -14.70
CA TRP A 147 3.66 -6.01 -15.45
C TRP A 147 2.40 -6.87 -15.62
N ASP A 148 1.41 -6.68 -14.76
CA ASP A 148 0.11 -7.36 -14.77
C ASP A 148 -1.02 -6.51 -15.41
N LYS A 149 -0.69 -5.33 -15.96
CA LYS A 149 -1.61 -4.46 -16.72
C LYS A 149 -2.93 -4.14 -16.00
N ARG A 150 -2.91 -3.96 -14.68
CA ARG A 150 -4.14 -3.55 -13.97
C ARG A 150 -4.51 -2.11 -14.33
N GLN A 151 -5.78 -1.91 -14.66
CA GLN A 151 -6.36 -0.59 -14.87
C GLN A 151 -6.61 0.07 -13.51
N ILE A 152 -5.89 1.14 -13.20
CA ILE A 152 -6.14 1.97 -12.03
C ILE A 152 -7.26 2.94 -12.42
N THR A 153 -8.46 2.63 -11.95
CA THR A 153 -9.61 3.52 -12.19
C THR A 153 -9.53 4.63 -11.14
N GLY A 154 -9.69 5.91 -11.51
CA GLY A 154 -9.66 7.06 -10.57
C GLY A 154 -10.73 7.05 -9.44
N ASN A 155 -11.37 5.91 -9.23
CA ASN A 155 -12.24 5.56 -8.10
C ASN A 155 -11.55 4.55 -7.16
N THR A 156 -10.20 4.53 -7.11
CA THR A 156 -9.49 3.59 -6.26
C THR A 156 -9.75 3.86 -4.78
N THR A 157 -9.80 2.77 -4.02
CA THR A 157 -9.80 2.82 -2.57
C THR A 157 -8.38 2.87 -2.02
N ASP A 158 -7.37 2.71 -2.89
CA ASP A 158 -5.97 2.55 -2.54
C ASP A 158 -5.04 3.51 -3.29
N LEU A 159 -3.89 3.75 -2.68
CA LEU A 159 -2.77 4.54 -3.20
C LEU A 159 -1.47 3.82 -2.81
N TYR A 160 -0.62 3.50 -3.79
CA TYR A 160 0.68 2.90 -3.52
C TYR A 160 1.78 3.97 -3.52
N CYS A 161 2.60 3.97 -2.48
CA CYS A 161 3.70 4.90 -2.28
C CYS A 161 5.03 4.14 -2.33
N TYR A 162 5.96 4.57 -3.17
CA TYR A 162 7.30 3.99 -3.24
C TYR A 162 8.34 4.94 -2.65
N ILE A 163 9.31 4.38 -1.94
CA ILE A 163 10.52 5.13 -1.57
C ILE A 163 11.47 5.10 -2.75
N ASP A 164 12.01 6.27 -3.11
CA ASP A 164 13.01 6.41 -4.15
C ASP A 164 14.21 5.47 -3.93
N CYS A 165 14.86 5.06 -5.01
CA CYS A 165 16.05 4.19 -4.97
C CYS A 165 15.82 2.81 -4.34
N ASP A 166 14.79 2.12 -4.84
CA ASP A 166 14.43 0.74 -4.49
C ASP A 166 14.21 0.55 -2.99
N GLY A 167 13.70 1.59 -2.32
CA GLY A 167 13.51 1.61 -0.87
C GLY A 167 12.36 0.74 -0.36
N GLY A 168 11.66 0.04 -1.26
CA GLY A 168 10.38 -0.58 -0.97
C GLY A 168 9.25 0.44 -1.03
N GLY A 169 8.12 0.11 -0.42
CA GLY A 169 6.94 0.96 -0.47
C GLY A 169 5.87 0.51 0.51
N PHE A 170 4.79 1.27 0.51
CA PHE A 170 3.62 1.00 1.32
C PHE A 170 2.34 1.32 0.54
N SER A 171 1.30 0.55 0.80
CA SER A 171 -0.05 0.85 0.32
C SER A 171 -0.80 1.64 1.37
N LEU A 172 -1.61 2.58 0.94
CA LEU A 172 -2.62 3.27 1.72
C LEU A 172 -3.99 2.88 1.19
N ASP A 173 -4.82 2.27 2.03
CA ASP A 173 -6.21 1.99 1.72
C ASP A 173 -7.14 2.89 2.53
N ARG A 174 -8.27 3.29 1.97
CA ARG A 174 -9.35 3.91 2.73
C ARG A 174 -9.88 2.94 3.78
N ALA A 175 -9.83 3.33 5.05
CA ALA A 175 -10.49 2.57 6.11
C ALA A 175 -12.02 2.64 5.93
N PRO A 176 -12.74 1.51 5.85
CA PRO A 176 -14.18 1.50 5.58
C PRO A 176 -14.97 2.42 6.52
N ALA A 177 -15.84 3.24 5.94
CA ALA A 177 -16.77 4.14 6.65
C ALA A 177 -16.13 5.14 7.64
N THR A 178 -14.81 5.42 7.55
CA THR A 178 -14.15 6.36 8.47
C THR A 178 -13.14 7.26 7.75
N PRO A 179 -12.90 8.50 8.24
CA PRO A 179 -11.88 9.39 7.70
C PRO A 179 -10.46 8.96 8.11
N ALA A 180 -10.09 7.72 7.81
CA ALA A 180 -8.81 7.13 8.16
C ALA A 180 -8.23 6.36 6.97
N LEU A 181 -6.92 6.19 6.98
CA LEU A 181 -6.19 5.33 6.06
C LEU A 181 -5.66 4.10 6.78
N LEU A 182 -5.50 3.02 6.04
CA LEU A 182 -4.86 1.78 6.44
C LEU A 182 -3.54 1.71 5.69
N MET A 183 -2.44 1.85 6.38
CA MET A 183 -1.11 1.74 5.81
C MET A 183 -0.61 0.30 5.95
N SER A 184 -0.09 -0.29 4.89
CA SER A 184 0.48 -1.64 4.90
C SER A 184 1.79 -1.68 4.12
N PHE A 185 2.72 -2.53 4.56
CA PHE A 185 4.05 -2.68 3.95
C PHE A 185 4.17 -4.02 3.24
N ASP A 186 5.00 -4.08 2.20
CA ASP A 186 5.43 -5.37 1.66
C ASP A 186 6.22 -6.13 2.75
N PRO A 187 5.76 -7.33 3.17
CA PRO A 187 6.41 -8.06 4.26
C PRO A 187 7.78 -8.64 3.87
N THR A 188 8.04 -8.81 2.57
CA THR A 188 9.28 -9.36 2.02
C THR A 188 10.34 -8.28 1.87
N ILE A 189 9.96 -7.19 1.20
CA ILE A 189 10.85 -6.07 0.90
C ILE A 189 11.03 -5.21 2.14
N GLY A 190 9.96 -4.90 2.86
CA GLY A 190 9.94 -3.92 3.94
C GLY A 190 10.01 -2.48 3.44
N LEU A 191 10.18 -1.55 4.37
CA LEU A 191 10.28 -0.13 4.11
C LEU A 191 11.66 0.38 4.54
N LYS A 192 12.48 0.84 3.59
CA LYS A 192 13.80 1.42 3.88
C LYS A 192 13.64 2.81 4.46
N MET A 193 14.19 3.04 5.64
CA MET A 193 14.18 4.33 6.31
C MET A 193 15.57 4.96 6.25
N LYS A 194 15.72 6.01 5.43
CA LYS A 194 16.55 7.23 5.61
C LYS A 194 16.82 7.95 4.28
N GLY A 195 16.66 9.28 4.27
CA GLY A 195 17.47 10.27 3.53
C GLY A 195 17.45 10.29 1.99
N GLY A 196 16.62 9.48 1.34
CA GLY A 196 16.57 9.41 -0.12
C GLY A 196 17.75 8.65 -0.75
N CYS A 197 17.97 8.92 -2.03
CA CYS A 197 18.82 8.12 -2.92
C CYS A 197 20.34 8.19 -2.67
N GLY A 198 20.83 9.20 -1.93
CA GLY A 198 22.26 9.55 -1.88
C GLY A 198 23.16 8.69 -0.98
N GLY A 199 22.65 7.65 -0.33
CA GLY A 199 23.48 6.86 0.60
C GLY A 199 22.85 5.64 1.26
N GLY A 200 21.78 5.08 0.67
CA GLY A 200 21.08 3.91 1.22
C GLY A 200 20.34 4.19 2.53
N GLY A 201 19.10 3.70 2.65
CA GLY A 201 18.40 3.72 3.94
C GLY A 201 19.23 3.02 5.01
N ILE A 202 19.47 3.68 6.15
CA ILE A 202 20.23 3.09 7.27
C ILE A 202 19.43 2.01 7.97
N TYR A 203 18.11 2.13 7.97
CA TYR A 203 17.24 1.14 8.56
C TYR A 203 16.33 0.54 7.51
N ARG A 204 15.90 -0.69 7.74
CA ARG A 204 14.78 -1.27 7.02
C ARG A 204 13.82 -1.85 8.03
N ILE A 205 12.58 -1.37 8.01
CA ILE A 205 11.51 -1.87 8.86
C ILE A 205 10.70 -2.91 8.12
N LYS A 206 10.41 -4.03 8.77
CA LYS A 206 9.59 -5.12 8.25
C LYS A 206 8.59 -5.53 9.31
N PRO A 207 7.34 -5.87 8.93
CA PRO A 207 6.43 -6.54 9.84
C PRO A 207 7.10 -7.74 10.52
N ALA A 208 6.97 -7.89 11.84
CA ALA A 208 7.52 -9.07 12.53
C ALA A 208 6.75 -10.34 12.16
N THR A 209 5.45 -10.20 11.91
CA THR A 209 4.54 -11.21 11.37
C THR A 209 3.94 -10.71 10.05
N SER A 210 3.48 -11.60 9.17
CA SER A 210 2.83 -11.18 7.92
C SER A 210 1.56 -10.35 8.18
N GLY A 211 1.24 -9.44 7.24
CA GLY A 211 -0.08 -8.78 7.18
C GLY A 211 -0.34 -7.68 8.21
N VAL A 212 0.69 -6.97 8.68
CA VAL A 212 0.47 -5.85 9.61
C VAL A 212 -0.04 -4.62 8.87
N THR A 213 -1.18 -4.11 9.33
CA THR A 213 -1.81 -2.88 8.85
C THR A 213 -1.87 -1.86 9.98
N PHE A 214 -1.49 -0.63 9.66
CA PHE A 214 -1.41 0.50 10.57
C PHE A 214 -2.50 1.50 10.23
N ARG A 215 -3.46 1.69 11.14
CA ARG A 215 -4.51 2.69 10.94
C ARG A 215 -3.99 4.10 11.24
N LEU A 216 -4.06 4.98 10.25
CA LEU A 216 -3.69 6.39 10.35
C LEU A 216 -4.95 7.26 10.27
N GLN A 217 -5.02 8.28 11.12
CA GLN A 217 -6.10 9.26 11.16
C GLN A 217 -5.57 10.64 10.83
N THR A 218 -6.41 11.51 10.28
CA THR A 218 -6.03 12.91 10.05
C THR A 218 -5.60 13.56 11.37
N ALA A 219 -4.48 14.27 11.33
CA ALA A 219 -3.88 14.99 12.44
C ALA A 219 -3.75 16.48 12.10
N SER A 220 -3.44 17.29 13.11
CA SER A 220 -3.11 18.70 12.90
C SER A 220 -1.80 18.85 12.12
N ALA A 221 -1.65 19.96 11.40
CA ALA A 221 -0.39 20.27 10.70
C ALA A 221 0.83 20.27 11.64
N GLU A 222 0.67 20.73 12.88
CA GLU A 222 1.69 20.74 13.92
C GLU A 222 2.28 19.35 14.20
N THR A 223 1.47 18.29 14.09
CA THR A 223 1.93 16.90 14.26
C THR A 223 2.97 16.51 13.20
N CYS A 224 2.89 17.10 12.01
CA CYS A 224 3.83 16.87 10.91
C CYS A 224 5.02 17.85 10.90
N ARG A 225 5.08 18.84 11.81
CA ARG A 225 6.21 19.79 11.87
C ARG A 225 7.59 19.10 11.91
N PRO A 226 7.81 18.00 12.67
CA PRO A 226 9.09 17.30 12.65
C PRO A 226 9.48 16.73 11.28
N LEU A 227 8.49 16.39 10.42
CA LEU A 227 8.75 15.93 9.05
C LEU A 227 9.19 17.08 8.15
N GLU A 228 8.61 18.26 8.33
CA GLU A 228 8.97 19.47 7.58
C GLU A 228 10.37 19.94 7.96
N GLU A 229 10.66 19.99 9.26
CA GLU A 229 11.99 20.32 9.79
C GLU A 229 13.07 19.32 9.36
N TRP A 230 12.70 18.05 9.17
CA TRP A 230 13.62 17.04 8.63
C TRP A 230 13.86 17.26 7.14
N ALA A 231 12.82 17.55 6.37
CA ALA A 231 12.90 17.73 4.92
C ALA A 231 13.62 19.03 4.49
N SER A 232 13.76 20.01 5.39
CA SER A 232 14.48 21.25 5.12
C SER A 232 16.00 21.18 5.36
N ARG A 233 16.53 20.02 5.79
CA ARG A 233 17.95 19.81 6.09
C ARG A 233 18.69 19.23 4.91
#